data_AF-A0A501QGS3-F1
#
_entry.id   AF-A0A501QGS3-F1
#
_cell.length_a   1.000
_cell.length_b   1.000
_cell.length_c   1.000
_cell.angle_alpha   90.00
_cell.angle_beta   90.00
_cell.angle_gamma   90.00
#
_symmetry.space_group_name_H-M   'P 1'
#
loop_
_entity.id
_entity.type
_entity.pdbx_description
1 polymer ?
#
loop_
_entity_poly.entity_id
_entity_poly.type
_entity_poly.pdbx_seq_one_letter_code
_entity_poly.pdbx_strand_id
1 'polypeptide(L)'
;MNPSVNQMKAVLSNRVLRLEKANSDRDYSGGGWYEETKYALFLYPDFSVLYILESFSSVSGGGLYLPNKNVQEYKGTWNVCEENQKICLHLTFEDNSSQKIETENLGYGIQKLGDQVWNRYLIS
;
A
#
# COMPACT_ATOMS: atom_id res chain seq x y z
N MET A 1 23.84 12.94 -9.74
CA MET A 1 22.75 12.12 -9.14
C MET A 1 22.66 12.46 -7.67
N ASN A 2 21.46 12.68 -7.13
CA ASN A 2 21.27 13.00 -5.71
C ASN A 2 21.51 11.72 -4.86
N PRO A 3 22.45 11.73 -3.89
CA PRO A 3 22.75 10.57 -3.06
C PRO A 3 21.53 10.07 -2.26
N SER A 4 20.66 10.97 -1.81
CA SER A 4 19.43 10.63 -1.06
C SER A 4 18.43 9.84 -1.90
N VAL A 5 18.32 10.17 -3.20
CA VAL A 5 17.48 9.44 -4.15
C VAL A 5 18.00 8.01 -4.34
N ASN A 6 19.31 7.84 -4.55
CA ASN A 6 19.91 6.52 -4.72
C ASN A 6 19.79 5.67 -3.46
N GLN A 7 19.96 6.27 -2.28
CA GLN A 7 19.75 5.59 -1.00
C GLN A 7 18.30 5.12 -0.86
N MET A 8 17.32 5.96 -1.17
CA MET A 8 15.91 5.56 -1.09
C MET A 8 15.56 4.46 -2.10
N LYS A 9 16.09 4.51 -3.32
CA LYS A 9 15.94 3.40 -4.29
C LYS A 9 16.47 2.09 -3.73
N ALA A 10 17.63 2.11 -3.08
CA ALA A 10 18.20 0.92 -2.45
C ALA A 10 17.34 0.40 -1.28
N VAL A 11 16.74 1.31 -0.50
CA VAL A 11 15.82 0.94 0.60
C VAL A 11 14.54 0.28 0.10
N LEU A 12 14.01 0.74 -1.03
CA LEU A 12 12.73 0.28 -1.60
C LEU A 12 12.88 -0.88 -2.59
N SER A 13 14.07 -1.09 -3.17
CA SER A 13 14.32 -2.18 -4.12
C SER A 13 14.13 -3.55 -3.47
N ASN A 14 13.41 -4.44 -4.17
CA ASN A 14 13.01 -5.75 -3.67
C ASN A 14 12.18 -5.69 -2.38
N ARG A 15 11.23 -4.75 -2.28
CA ARG A 15 10.38 -4.62 -1.09
C ARG A 15 8.90 -4.59 -1.42
N VAL A 16 8.10 -5.08 -0.50
CA VAL A 16 6.65 -4.88 -0.49
C VAL A 16 6.29 -3.95 0.67
N LEU A 17 5.55 -2.89 0.37
CA LEU A 17 4.95 -2.01 1.35
C LEU A 17 3.52 -2.47 1.60
N ARG A 18 3.14 -2.69 2.86
CA ARG A 18 1.80 -3.14 3.24
C ARG A 18 1.16 -2.17 4.22
N LEU A 19 -0.14 -1.95 4.02
CA LEU A 19 -0.99 -1.18 4.91
C LEU A 19 -2.34 -1.88 5.01
N GLU A 20 -2.88 -1.95 6.22
CA GLU A 20 -4.18 -2.56 6.49
C GLU A 20 -5.03 -1.57 7.30
N LYS A 21 -6.30 -1.47 6.94
CA LYS A 21 -7.30 -0.67 7.65
C LYS A 21 -8.51 -1.55 7.87
N ALA A 22 -8.89 -1.73 9.13
CA ALA A 22 -10.08 -2.48 9.48
C ALA A 22 -10.98 -1.61 10.36
N ASN A 23 -12.28 -1.68 10.10
CA ASN A 23 -13.33 -1.10 10.91
C ASN A 23 -14.34 -2.19 11.23
N SER A 24 -14.92 -2.12 12.42
CA SER A 24 -15.95 -3.07 12.81
C SER A 24 -16.86 -2.46 13.84
N ASP A 25 -18.14 -2.78 13.74
CA ASP A 25 -19.09 -2.61 14.83
C ASP A 25 -19.60 -3.99 15.23
N ARG A 26 -19.39 -4.31 16.51
CA ARG A 26 -19.91 -5.52 17.13
C ARG A 26 -20.76 -5.05 18.30
N ASP A 27 -22.02 -4.76 18.02
CA ASP A 27 -22.98 -4.65 19.10
C ASP A 27 -23.31 -6.09 19.56
N TYR A 28 -23.27 -6.33 20.87
CA TYR A 28 -23.53 -7.65 21.47
C TYR A 28 -25.00 -8.13 21.29
N SER A 29 -25.73 -7.56 20.34
CA SER A 29 -27.15 -7.77 20.03
C SER A 29 -27.39 -8.85 18.97
N GLY A 30 -26.33 -9.47 18.44
CA GLY A 30 -26.42 -10.52 17.41
C GLY A 30 -26.43 -10.01 15.98
N GLY A 31 -26.23 -8.71 15.79
CA GLY A 31 -25.87 -8.07 14.52
C GLY A 31 -24.43 -7.57 14.53
N GLY A 32 -23.96 -7.13 13.37
CA GLY A 32 -22.66 -6.47 13.28
C GLY A 32 -22.18 -6.32 11.86
N TRP A 33 -21.25 -5.39 11.66
CA TRP A 33 -20.58 -5.21 10.38
C TRP A 33 -19.06 -5.17 10.57
N TYR A 34 -18.35 -5.62 9.55
CA TYR A 34 -16.90 -5.62 9.49
C TYR A 34 -16.48 -5.21 8.09
N GLU A 35 -15.51 -4.31 8.00
CA GLU A 35 -14.89 -3.89 6.75
C GLU A 35 -13.38 -3.85 6.93
N GLU A 36 -12.67 -4.37 5.93
CA GLU A 36 -11.23 -4.40 5.88
C GLU A 36 -10.77 -3.98 4.48
N THR A 37 -9.77 -3.12 4.43
CA THR A 37 -9.03 -2.79 3.21
C THR A 37 -7.55 -3.04 3.43
N LYS A 38 -6.97 -3.88 2.58
CA LYS A 38 -5.55 -4.20 2.55
C LYS A 38 -4.94 -3.63 1.28
N TYR A 39 -3.80 -2.98 1.45
CA TYR A 39 -3.01 -2.40 0.39
C TYR A 39 -1.63 -3.05 0.38
N ALA A 40 -1.15 -3.47 -0.79
CA ALA A 40 0.18 -3.99 -0.97
C ALA A 40 0.84 -3.39 -2.21
N LEU A 41 2.02 -2.79 -2.06
CA LEU A 41 2.80 -2.19 -3.14
C LEU A 41 4.14 -2.92 -3.26
N PHE A 42 4.26 -3.77 -4.28
CA PHE A 42 5.46 -4.54 -4.60
C PHE A 42 6.38 -3.72 -5.50
N LEU A 43 7.58 -3.41 -5.01
CA LEU A 43 8.60 -2.63 -5.70
C LEU A 43 9.74 -3.57 -6.09
N TYR A 44 9.70 -4.09 -7.31
CA TYR A 44 10.65 -5.08 -7.79
C TYR A 44 12.00 -4.43 -8.14
N PRO A 45 13.11 -5.20 -8.12
CA PRO A 45 14.45 -4.68 -8.40
C PRO A 45 14.64 -4.13 -9.81
N ASP A 46 13.87 -4.62 -10.77
CA ASP A 46 13.87 -4.20 -12.18
C ASP A 46 13.05 -2.93 -12.43
N PHE A 47 12.60 -2.25 -11.36
CA PHE A 47 11.74 -1.07 -11.38
C PHE A 47 10.31 -1.31 -11.87
N SER A 48 9.88 -2.57 -12.00
CA SER A 48 8.46 -2.89 -12.14
C SER A 48 7.73 -2.79 -10.81
N VAL A 49 6.44 -2.43 -10.85
CA VAL A 49 5.58 -2.34 -9.67
C VAL A 49 4.30 -3.13 -9.87
N LEU A 50 3.83 -3.75 -8.78
CA LEU A 50 2.49 -4.31 -8.66
C LEU A 50 1.82 -3.72 -7.42
N TYR A 51 0.69 -3.06 -7.59
CA TYR A 51 -0.13 -2.53 -6.51
C TYR A 51 -1.41 -3.35 -6.41
N ILE A 52 -1.67 -3.92 -5.24
CA ILE A 52 -2.83 -4.76 -4.96
C ILE A 52 -3.68 -4.07 -3.90
N LEU A 53 -4.96 -3.92 -4.20
CA LEU A 53 -6.01 -3.46 -3.30
C LEU A 53 -6.98 -4.61 -3.06
N GLU A 54 -6.99 -5.15 -1.85
CA GLU A 54 -8.00 -6.12 -1.43
C GLU A 54 -8.98 -5.44 -0.48
N SER A 55 -10.28 -5.63 -0.71
CA SER A 55 -11.31 -5.24 0.23
C SER A 55 -12.18 -6.43 0.61
N PHE A 56 -12.55 -6.47 1.86
CA PHE A 56 -13.49 -7.44 2.41
C PHE A 56 -14.50 -6.71 3.27
N SER A 57 -15.78 -7.04 3.12
CA SER A 57 -16.82 -6.57 4.00
C SER A 57 -17.78 -7.69 4.36
N SER A 58 -18.39 -7.59 5.53
CA SER A 58 -19.44 -8.51 5.93
C SER A 58 -20.44 -7.83 6.84
N VAL A 59 -21.72 -8.17 6.66
CA VAL A 59 -22.80 -7.77 7.57
C VAL A 59 -23.47 -9.03 8.10
N SER A 60 -23.82 -9.02 9.38
CA SER A 60 -24.50 -10.11 10.07
C SER A 60 -25.69 -9.60 10.88
N GLY A 61 -26.72 -10.44 11.04
CA GLY A 61 -27.89 -10.14 11.85
C GLY A 61 -28.97 -11.20 11.71
N GLY A 62 -29.62 -11.58 12.82
CA GLY A 62 -30.76 -12.51 12.81
C GLY A 62 -30.46 -13.88 12.18
N GLY A 63 -29.22 -14.36 12.30
CA GLY A 63 -28.75 -15.62 11.69
C GLY A 63 -28.34 -15.51 10.22
N LEU A 64 -28.38 -14.32 9.63
CA LEU A 64 -27.90 -14.06 8.27
C LEU A 64 -26.47 -13.51 8.28
N TYR A 65 -25.68 -13.88 7.28
CA TYR A 65 -24.31 -13.42 7.07
C TYR A 65 -24.06 -13.19 5.57
N LEU A 66 -23.64 -11.98 5.21
CA LEU A 66 -23.43 -11.56 3.83
C LEU A 66 -22.00 -11.04 3.66
N PRO A 67 -21.04 -11.88 3.25
CA PRO A 67 -19.68 -11.46 2.93
C PRO A 67 -19.58 -10.93 1.50
N ASN A 68 -18.68 -9.97 1.30
CA ASN A 68 -18.26 -9.47 -0.01
C ASN A 68 -16.73 -9.36 -0.02
N LYS A 69 -16.10 -9.80 -1.11
CA LYS A 69 -14.66 -9.68 -1.33
C LYS A 69 -14.40 -9.13 -2.72
N ASN A 70 -13.47 -8.18 -2.80
CA ASN A 70 -12.99 -7.64 -4.06
C ASN A 70 -11.45 -7.55 -4.05
N VAL A 71 -10.84 -7.74 -5.22
CA VAL A 71 -9.39 -7.61 -5.40
C VAL A 71 -9.14 -6.85 -6.70
N GLN A 72 -8.30 -5.83 -6.63
CA GLN A 72 -7.87 -5.02 -7.76
C GLN A 72 -6.36 -5.00 -7.83
N GLU A 73 -5.82 -5.11 -9.05
CA GLU A 73 -4.39 -5.12 -9.31
C GLU A 73 -4.04 -4.06 -10.34
N TYR A 74 -2.96 -3.32 -10.07
CA TYR A 74 -2.43 -2.28 -10.94
C TYR A 74 -0.95 -2.54 -11.16
N LYS A 75 -0.55 -2.72 -12.42
CA LYS A 75 0.84 -2.95 -12.82
C LYS A 75 1.44 -1.69 -13.40
N GLY A 76 2.76 -1.59 -13.36
CA GLY A 76 3.46 -0.47 -13.95
C GLY A 76 4.96 -0.43 -13.64
N THR A 77 5.48 0.78 -13.53
CA THR A 77 6.86 1.06 -13.13
C THR A 77 6.92 1.98 -11.91
N TRP A 78 8.02 1.91 -11.17
CA TRP A 78 8.30 2.82 -10.07
C TRP A 78 9.69 3.45 -10.17
N ASN A 79 9.82 4.65 -9.62
CA ASN A 79 11.08 5.35 -9.51
C ASN A 79 11.08 6.24 -8.26
N VAL A 80 12.24 6.75 -7.88
CA VAL A 80 12.36 7.77 -6.85
C VAL A 80 12.91 9.04 -7.49
N CYS A 81 12.28 10.16 -7.19
CA CYS A 81 12.71 11.49 -7.58
C CYS A 81 12.76 12.42 -6.36
N GLU A 82 13.37 13.58 -6.55
CA GLU A 82 13.35 14.66 -5.57
C GLU A 82 12.54 15.83 -6.17
N GLU A 83 11.59 16.35 -5.41
CA GLU A 83 10.81 17.53 -5.76
C GLU A 83 10.71 18.44 -4.54
N ASN A 84 11.02 19.73 -4.69
CA ASN A 84 10.97 20.71 -3.60
C ASN A 84 11.72 20.26 -2.34
N GLN A 85 12.92 19.69 -2.51
CA GLN A 85 13.78 19.14 -1.44
C GLN A 85 13.18 17.94 -0.68
N LYS A 86 12.10 17.35 -1.21
CA LYS A 86 11.46 16.15 -0.67
C LYS A 86 11.68 14.97 -1.59
N ILE A 87 11.92 13.80 -1.00
CA ILE A 87 12.04 12.55 -1.74
C ILE A 87 10.65 12.00 -2.02
N CYS A 88 10.37 11.66 -3.27
CA CYS A 88 9.07 11.16 -3.71
C CYS A 88 9.22 9.81 -4.41
N LEU A 89 8.32 8.88 -4.09
CA LEU A 89 8.06 7.68 -4.86
C LEU A 89 7.15 8.07 -6.03
N HIS A 90 7.63 7.85 -7.25
CA HIS A 90 6.87 8.08 -8.47
C HIS A 90 6.43 6.73 -9.05
N LEU A 91 5.13 6.54 -9.18
CA LEU A 91 4.49 5.38 -9.78
C LEU A 91 3.92 5.77 -11.14
N THR A 92 4.07 4.91 -12.13
CA THR A 92 3.44 5.07 -13.45
C THR A 92 2.83 3.73 -13.84
N PHE A 93 1.51 3.68 -13.95
CA PHE A 93 0.74 2.47 -14.20
C PHE A 93 0.49 2.25 -15.70
N GLU A 94 0.09 1.03 -16.07
CA GLU A 94 -0.16 0.63 -17.46
C GLU A 94 -1.30 1.41 -18.13
N ASP A 95 -2.23 1.98 -17.36
CA ASP A 95 -3.30 2.87 -17.85
C ASP A 95 -2.82 4.31 -18.10
N ASN A 96 -1.51 4.55 -18.00
CA ASN A 96 -0.84 5.86 -18.05
C ASN A 96 -1.19 6.80 -16.88
N SER A 97 -1.94 6.33 -15.88
CA SER A 97 -2.06 7.08 -14.63
C SER A 97 -0.71 7.11 -13.93
N SER A 98 -0.42 8.23 -13.27
CA SER A 98 0.82 8.41 -12.51
C SER A 98 0.54 9.05 -11.18
N GLN A 99 1.35 8.70 -10.19
CA GLN A 99 1.22 9.20 -8.84
C GLN A 99 2.60 9.50 -8.27
N LYS A 100 2.76 10.68 -7.68
CA LYS A 100 3.94 11.03 -6.89
C LYS A 100 3.54 11.16 -5.44
N ILE A 101 4.26 10.46 -4.59
CA ILE A 101 3.96 10.37 -3.16
C ILE A 101 5.25 10.66 -2.40
N GLU A 102 5.22 11.66 -1.51
CA GLU A 102 6.34 11.92 -0.60
C GLU A 102 6.66 10.64 0.19
N THR A 103 7.94 10.31 0.30
CA THR A 103 8.36 9.07 0.91
C THR A 103 9.57 9.24 1.83
N GLU A 104 9.49 8.60 2.99
CA GLU A 104 10.50 8.70 4.03
C GLU A 104 10.73 7.33 4.67
N ASN A 105 12.00 6.95 4.82
CA ASN A 105 12.38 5.72 5.51
C ASN A 105 12.47 6.01 7.01
N LEU A 106 11.53 5.45 7.78
CA LEU A 106 11.49 5.62 9.24
C LEU A 106 12.32 4.58 10.00
N GLY A 107 13.06 3.71 9.30
CA GLY A 107 13.83 2.62 9.89
C GLY A 107 12.99 1.40 10.28
N TYR A 108 13.63 0.34 10.78
CA TYR A 108 12.99 -0.87 11.34
C TYR A 108 11.89 -1.54 10.48
N GLY A 109 12.01 -1.46 9.15
CA GLY A 109 10.99 -2.00 8.26
C GLY A 109 9.73 -1.14 8.18
N ILE A 110 9.83 0.17 8.45
CA ILE A 110 8.72 1.12 8.35
C ILE A 110 9.04 2.16 7.26
N GLN A 111 8.04 2.45 6.42
CA GLN A 111 8.09 3.45 5.36
C GLN A 111 6.91 4.41 5.49
N LYS A 112 7.17 5.71 5.42
CA LYS A 112 6.11 6.71 5.25
C LYS A 112 5.84 6.92 3.76
N LEU A 113 4.57 6.98 3.39
CA LEU A 113 4.08 7.35 2.06
C LEU A 113 2.94 8.36 2.23
N GLY A 114 3.21 9.62 1.89
CA GLY A 114 2.32 10.74 2.19
C GLY A 114 2.06 10.82 3.69
N ASP A 115 0.79 10.80 4.08
CA ASP A 115 0.37 10.85 5.48
C ASP A 115 0.25 9.48 6.15
N GLN A 116 0.62 8.39 5.47
CA GLN A 116 0.40 7.03 5.96
C GLN A 116 1.71 6.30 6.19
N VAL A 117 1.69 5.44 7.22
CA VAL A 117 2.82 4.62 7.64
C VAL A 117 2.56 3.19 7.18
N TRP A 118 3.50 2.65 6.41
CA TRP A 118 3.45 1.34 5.79
C TRP A 118 4.53 0.45 6.38
N ASN A 119 4.21 -0.84 6.52
CA ASN A 119 5.20 -1.84 6.85
C ASN A 119 5.94 -2.28 5.58
N ARG A 120 7.27 -2.31 5.62
CA ARG A 120 8.17 -2.65 4.52
C ARG A 120 8.81 -4.00 4.77
N TYR A 121 8.51 -4.97 3.90
CA TYR A 121 9.04 -6.32 3.96
C TYR A 121 9.87 -6.65 2.71
N LEU A 122 10.71 -7.67 2.81
CA LEU A 122 11.36 -8.29 1.65
C LEU A 122 10.31 -9.03 0.80
N ILE A 123 10.46 -8.97 -0.52
CA ILE A 123 9.75 -9.87 -1.43
C ILE A 123 10.49 -11.22 -1.36
N SER A 124 9.78 -12.27 -0.98
CA SER A 124 10.27 -13.66 -0.88
C SER A 124 10.04 -14.44 -2.16
#